data_AF-A0A7X7Q993-F1
#
_entry.id   AF-A0A7X7Q993-F1
#
_cell.length_a   1.000
_cell.length_b   1.000
_cell.length_c   1.000
_cell.angle_alpha   90.00
_cell.angle_beta   90.00
_cell.angle_gamma   90.00
#
_symmetry.space_group_name_H-M   'P 1'
#
loop_
_entity.id
_entity.type
_entity.pdbx_description
1 polymer ?
#
loop_
_entity_poly.entity_id
_entity_poly.type
_entity_poly.pdbx_seq_one_letter_code
_entity_poly.pdbx_strand_id
1 'polypeptide(L)'
;MVVMVLENVPASLRGELTRWLIEPHPGVFVGHVNALVRDKLWEKCCQRKRLGGVVQAWSTNNEQHFQIRIAGATRRTVVEFQGLQLVRVPLDAPQDKGSSE
;
A
#
# COMPACT_ATOMS: atom_id res chain seq x y z
N MET A 1 0.34 -10.43 -9.53
CA MET A 1 0.15 -10.45 -8.06
C MET A 1 -0.06 -9.04 -7.55
N VAL A 2 -0.79 -8.85 -6.44
CA VAL A 2 -0.97 -7.55 -5.76
C VAL A 2 -0.68 -7.70 -4.28
N VAL A 3 -0.04 -6.68 -3.70
CA VAL A 3 0.17 -6.50 -2.27
C VAL A 3 -0.42 -5.14 -1.90
N MET A 4 -1.21 -5.08 -0.84
CA MET A 4 -1.73 -3.83 -0.28
C MET A 4 -1.33 -3.72 1.18
N VAL A 5 -0.89 -2.53 1.60
CA VAL A 5 -0.59 -2.23 3.01
C VAL A 5 -1.48 -1.08 3.45
N LEU A 6 -2.15 -1.24 4.58
CA LEU A 6 -3.06 -0.27 5.16
C LEU A 6 -2.63 0.09 6.58
N GLU A 7 -2.51 1.39 6.83
CA GLU A 7 -2.12 1.95 8.12
C GLU A 7 -3.23 2.85 8.64
N ASN A 8 -3.64 2.70 9.91
CA ASN A 8 -4.66 3.56 10.55
C ASN A 8 -5.98 3.70 9.77
N VAL A 9 -6.45 2.62 9.13
CA VAL A 9 -7.73 2.59 8.41
C VAL A 9 -8.85 1.91 9.22
N PRO A 10 -10.14 2.19 8.93
CA PRO A 10 -11.25 1.53 9.62
C PRO A 10 -11.25 0.01 9.46
N ALA A 11 -11.63 -0.73 10.51
CA ALA A 11 -11.71 -2.19 10.48
C ALA A 11 -12.66 -2.74 9.40
N SER A 12 -13.72 -1.99 9.06
CA SER A 12 -14.65 -2.35 7.99
C SER A 12 -13.98 -2.38 6.61
N LEU A 13 -12.99 -1.51 6.36
CA LEU A 13 -12.23 -1.52 5.10
C LEU A 13 -11.31 -2.76 5.03
N ARG A 14 -10.68 -3.14 6.15
CA ARG A 14 -9.86 -4.35 6.23
C ARG A 14 -10.69 -5.59 5.92
N GLY A 15 -11.82 -5.75 6.60
CA GLY A 15 -12.75 -6.86 6.35
C GLY A 15 -13.37 -6.85 4.95
N GLU A 16 -13.40 -5.71 4.27
CA GLU A 16 -13.85 -5.66 2.88
C GLU A 16 -12.81 -6.28 1.92
N LEU A 17 -11.52 -6.02 2.16
CA LEU A 17 -10.41 -6.51 1.34
C LEU A 17 -10.20 -8.02 1.48
N THR A 18 -10.52 -8.61 2.63
CA THR A 18 -10.41 -10.05 2.84
C THR A 18 -11.31 -10.89 1.92
N ARG A 19 -12.29 -10.25 1.24
CA ARG A 19 -13.11 -10.91 0.20
C ARG A 19 -12.34 -11.24 -1.07
N TRP A 20 -11.22 -10.58 -1.32
CA TRP A 20 -10.40 -10.77 -2.53
C TRP A 20 -8.95 -11.15 -2.23
N LEU A 21 -8.43 -10.73 -1.08
CA LEU A 21 -7.03 -10.86 -0.69
C LEU A 21 -6.94 -11.59 0.64
N ILE A 22 -5.79 -12.22 0.90
CA ILE A 22 -5.49 -12.83 2.20
C ILE A 22 -4.70 -11.83 3.03
N GLU A 23 -5.00 -11.73 4.32
CA GLU A 23 -4.29 -10.86 5.29
C GLU A 23 -3.28 -11.70 6.11
N PRO A 24 -2.04 -11.94 5.62
CA PRO A 24 -1.04 -12.70 6.38
C PRO A 24 -0.54 -11.99 7.63
N HIS A 25 -0.65 -10.66 7.69
CA HIS A 25 -0.26 -9.84 8.82
C HIS A 25 -1.24 -8.66 8.92
N PRO A 26 -1.56 -8.16 10.13
CA PRO A 26 -2.43 -7.00 10.29
C PRO A 26 -2.06 -5.84 9.35
N GLY A 27 -3.03 -5.43 8.53
CA GLY A 27 -2.88 -4.35 7.56
C GLY A 27 -2.19 -4.74 6.24
N VAL A 28 -1.65 -5.94 6.10
CA VAL A 28 -0.98 -6.41 4.88
C VAL A 28 -1.86 -7.42 4.16
N PHE A 29 -2.18 -7.17 2.90
CA PHE A 29 -3.06 -7.99 2.08
C PHE A 29 -2.33 -8.45 0.83
N VAL A 30 -2.43 -9.74 0.49
CA VAL A 30 -1.76 -10.35 -0.66
C VAL A 30 -2.76 -11.15 -1.47
N GLY A 31 -2.67 -11.08 -2.80
CA GLY A 31 -3.50 -11.91 -3.66
C GLY A 31 -3.22 -11.72 -5.15
N HIS A 32 -4.10 -12.30 -5.96
CA HIS A 32 -4.03 -12.19 -7.41
C HIS A 32 -5.38 -11.74 -7.96
N VAL A 33 -5.39 -10.55 -8.56
CA VAL A 33 -6.58 -9.96 -9.19
C VAL A 33 -6.18 -9.28 -10.51
N ASN A 34 -7.14 -9.11 -11.41
CA ASN A 34 -6.91 -8.39 -12.67
C ASN A 34 -6.78 -6.87 -12.42
N ALA A 35 -6.34 -6.14 -13.46
CA ALA A 35 -6.12 -4.68 -13.38
C ALA A 35 -7.37 -3.91 -12.93
N LEU A 36 -8.54 -4.26 -13.47
CA LEU A 36 -9.80 -3.60 -13.12
C LEU A 36 -10.15 -3.74 -11.63
N VAL A 37 -10.03 -4.96 -11.10
CA VAL A 37 -10.30 -5.22 -9.68
C VAL A 37 -9.26 -4.53 -8.81
N ARG A 38 -7.97 -4.60 -9.17
CA ARG A 38 -6.89 -3.89 -8.46
C ARG A 38 -7.19 -2.40 -8.33
N ASP A 39 -7.61 -1.76 -9.41
CA ASP A 39 -7.86 -0.31 -9.44
C ASP A 39 -9.13 0.07 -8.65
N LYS A 40 -10.18 -0.76 -8.71
CA LYS A 40 -11.36 -0.59 -7.84
C LYS A 40 -11.03 -0.74 -6.35
N LEU A 41 -10.18 -1.71 -5.99
CA LEU A 41 -9.74 -1.89 -4.60
C LEU A 41 -8.95 -0.68 -4.11
N TRP A 42 -8.09 -0.11 -4.97
CA TRP A 42 -7.35 1.11 -4.68
C TRP A 42 -8.25 2.32 -4.45
N GLU A 43 -9.21 2.58 -5.35
CA GLU A 43 -10.15 3.70 -5.23
C GLU A 43 -10.94 3.61 -3.93
N LYS A 44 -11.47 2.42 -3.61
CA LYS A 44 -12.17 2.15 -2.36
C LYS A 44 -11.32 2.48 -1.13
N CYS A 45 -10.06 2.03 -1.14
CA CYS A 45 -9.14 2.32 -0.04
C CYS A 45 -8.84 3.82 0.06
N CYS A 46 -8.59 4.49 -1.06
CA CYS A 46 -8.32 5.93 -1.09
C CYS A 46 -9.49 6.77 -0.59
N GLN A 47 -10.74 6.36 -0.86
CA GLN A 47 -11.94 7.05 -0.39
C GLN A 47 -12.20 6.83 1.11
N ARG A 48 -11.84 5.65 1.64
CA ARG A 48 -12.21 5.22 3.00
C ARG A 48 -11.07 5.27 4.02
N LYS A 49 -9.82 5.53 3.61
CA LYS A 49 -8.63 5.57 4.48
C LYS A 49 -8.66 6.65 5.56
N ARG A 50 -9.51 7.68 5.44
CA ARG A 50 -9.49 8.88 6.31
C ARG A 50 -8.08 9.52 6.31
N LEU A 51 -7.43 9.58 7.47
CA LEU A 51 -6.04 10.04 7.64
C LEU A 51 -5.00 8.92 7.52
N GLY A 52 -5.44 7.67 7.32
CA GLY A 52 -4.57 6.51 7.20
C GLY A 52 -3.74 6.48 5.91
N GLY A 53 -2.80 5.55 5.89
CA GLY A 53 -1.91 5.26 4.76
C GLY A 53 -2.42 4.07 3.94
N VAL A 54 -2.27 4.16 2.62
CA VAL A 54 -2.54 3.06 1.69
C VAL A 54 -1.36 2.92 0.74
N VAL A 55 -0.77 1.73 0.71
CA VAL A 55 0.24 1.34 -0.27
C VAL A 55 -0.33 0.21 -1.10
N GLN A 56 -0.11 0.25 -2.41
CA GLN A 56 -0.40 -0.87 -3.28
C GLN A 56 0.78 -1.11 -4.22
N ALA A 57 1.28 -2.34 -4.23
CA ALA A 57 2.27 -2.82 -5.17
C ALA A 57 1.68 -3.96 -6.01
N TRP A 58 1.98 -4.02 -7.30
CA TRP A 58 1.52 -5.10 -8.16
C TRP A 58 2.54 -5.46 -9.23
N SER A 59 2.51 -6.71 -9.68
CA SER A 59 3.38 -7.20 -10.74
C SER A 59 3.06 -6.53 -12.08
N THR A 60 4.07 -6.10 -12.81
CA THR A 60 3.93 -5.50 -14.14
C THR A 60 5.16 -5.81 -15.00
N ASN A 61 5.08 -5.54 -16.29
CA ASN A 61 6.18 -5.80 -17.24
C ASN A 61 7.07 -4.55 -17.38
N ASN A 62 7.78 -4.20 -16.31
CA ASN A 62 8.83 -3.18 -16.29
C ASN A 62 10.12 -3.77 -15.69
N GLU A 63 11.19 -3.00 -15.62
CA GLU A 63 12.51 -3.45 -15.15
C GLU A 63 12.49 -4.00 -13.71
N GLN A 64 11.69 -3.39 -12.83
CA GLN A 64 11.57 -3.83 -11.44
C GLN A 64 10.57 -5.00 -11.27
N HIS A 65 9.87 -5.38 -12.34
CA HIS A 65 8.76 -6.36 -12.35
C HIS A 65 7.56 -6.01 -11.46
N PHE A 66 7.52 -4.79 -10.93
CA PHE A 66 6.40 -4.27 -10.15
C PHE A 66 6.24 -2.76 -10.33
N GLN A 67 5.05 -2.28 -10.02
CA GLN A 67 4.78 -0.87 -9.77
C GLN A 67 4.20 -0.71 -8.37
N ILE A 68 4.46 0.44 -7.75
CA ILE A 68 3.99 0.79 -6.43
C ILE A 68 3.34 2.18 -6.44
N ARG A 69 2.24 2.32 -5.71
CA ARG A 69 1.60 3.62 -5.43
C ARG A 69 1.28 3.76 -3.96
N ILE A 70 1.41 4.98 -3.45
CA ILE A 70 1.18 5.34 -2.05
C ILE A 70 0.21 6.52 -1.99
N ALA A 71 -0.74 6.47 -1.05
CA ALA A 71 -1.66 7.57 -0.80
C ALA A 71 -1.99 7.69 0.68
N GLY A 72 -2.10 8.93 1.18
CA GLY A 72 -2.52 9.21 2.56
C GLY A 72 -1.38 9.79 3.39
N ALA A 73 -1.54 9.82 4.71
CA ALA A 73 -0.53 10.36 5.62
C ALA A 73 0.58 9.33 5.91
N THR A 74 1.13 8.75 4.85
CA THR A 74 2.31 7.90 4.95
C THR A 74 3.54 8.78 4.82
N ARG A 75 4.50 8.61 5.73
CA ARG A 75 5.79 9.33 5.68
C ARG A 75 6.62 9.01 4.44
N ARG A 76 6.25 7.94 3.72
CA ARG A 76 6.92 7.47 2.51
C ARG A 76 6.22 8.02 1.28
N THR A 77 6.99 8.51 0.33
CA THR A 77 6.49 8.92 -0.99
C THR A 77 7.23 8.15 -2.07
N VAL A 78 6.51 7.70 -3.10
CA VAL A 78 7.14 7.10 -4.29
C VAL A 78 7.73 8.21 -5.12
N VAL A 79 8.99 8.07 -5.51
CA VAL A 79 9.70 8.98 -6.40
C VAL A 79 10.27 8.20 -7.58
N GLU A 80 10.20 8.78 -8.76
CA GLU A 80 10.81 8.24 -9.98
C GLU A 80 12.23 8.76 -10.11
N PHE A 81 13.19 7.87 -10.31
CA PHE A 81 14.58 8.22 -10.56
C PHE A 81 15.15 7.33 -11.66
N GLN A 82 15.44 7.92 -12.82
CA GLN A 82 15.98 7.22 -13.99
C GLN A 82 15.16 5.99 -14.43
N GLY A 83 13.83 6.07 -14.34
CA GLY A 83 12.92 4.98 -14.70
C GLY A 83 12.67 3.94 -13.60
N LEU A 84 13.27 4.12 -12.42
CA LEU A 84 13.05 3.28 -11.25
C LEU A 84 12.14 3.97 -10.22
N GLN A 85 11.23 3.20 -9.65
CA GLN A 85 10.43 3.61 -8.50
C GLN A 85 11.22 3.37 -7.21
N LEU A 86 11.46 4.45 -6.47
CA LEU A 86 12.13 4.46 -5.18
C LEU A 86 11.21 5.03 -4.10
N VAL A 87 11.57 4.80 -2.84
CA VAL A 87 10.85 5.32 -1.68
C VAL A 87 11.67 6.42 -1.01
N ARG A 88 11.11 7.63 -0.99
CA ARG A 88 11.69 8.76 -0.24
C ARG A 88 11.12 8.79 1.18
N VAL A 89 12.02 8.91 2.15
CA VAL A 89 11.72 9.09 3.58
C VAL A 89 12.27 10.45 4.03
N PRO A 90 11.43 11.37 4.56
CA PRO A 90 11.90 12.63 5.11
C PRO A 90 12.80 12.41 6.34
N LEU A 91 13.93 13.13 6.41
CA LEU A 91 14.90 13.04 7.50
C LEU A 91 14.34 13.61 8.83
N ASP A 92 13.43 14.57 8.77
CA ASP A 92 12.87 15.26 9.95
C ASP A 92 11.65 14.53 10.57
N ALA A 93 11.36 13.31 10.12
CA ALA A 93 10.22 12.56 10.61
C ALA A 93 10.59 11.86 11.94
N PRO A 94 9.88 12.09 13.06
CA PRO A 94 10.28 11.57 14.37
C PRO A 94 10.37 10.04 14.33
N GLN A 95 11.56 9.45 14.51
CA GLN A 95 11.79 8.00 14.39
C GLN A 95 10.69 7.21 15.10
N ASP A 96 9.96 6.40 14.34
CA ASP A 96 9.06 5.40 14.91
C ASP A 96 9.96 4.34 15.52
N LYS A 97 10.25 4.47 16.83
CA LYS A 97 11.02 3.50 17.59
C LYS A 97 10.20 2.22 17.62
N GLY A 98 10.42 1.36 16.64
CA GLY A 98 9.86 0.01 16.61
C GLY A 98 10.13 -0.65 17.95
N SER A 99 9.04 -1.04 18.60
CA SER A 99 8.99 -1.87 19.79
C SER A 99 9.86 -3.11 19.56
N SER A 100 11.09 -3.03 20.05
CA SER A 100 11.91 -4.20 20.33
C SER A 100 11.64 -4.54 21.78
N GLU A 101 10.73 -5.48 21.99
CA GLU A 101 10.62 -6.31 23.20
C GLU A 101 10.31 -7.74 22.74
#